data_AF-A0A1M6HUT5-F1
#
_entry.id   AF-A0A1M6HUT5-F1
#
_cell.length_a   1.000
_cell.length_b   1.000
_cell.length_c   1.000
_cell.angle_alpha   90.00
_cell.angle_beta   90.00
_cell.angle_gamma   90.00
#
_symmetry.space_group_name_H-M   'P 1'
#
loop_
_entity.id
_entity.type
_entity.pdbx_description
1 polymer ?
#
loop_
_entity_poly.entity_id
_entity_poly.type
_entity_poly.pdbx_seq_one_letter_code
_entity_poly.pdbx_strand_id
1 'polypeptide(L)'
;MHLINMKNQNKYFFLVFFVICNTLYCQTHRFIYELKFKSNYSDSLYQKDYIVTEVNSKNVKSFSYEFVKYDSINKNSKSLYFATPAFEERFIREIGTVSSPENSTV
;
A
#
# COMPACT_ATOMS: atom_id res chain seq x y z
N MET A 1 -27.77 0.50 45.33
CA MET A 1 -26.64 1.45 45.34
C MET A 1 -25.36 0.63 45.37
N HIS A 2 -24.81 0.28 44.19
CA HIS A 2 -23.65 -0.60 44.08
C HIS A 2 -22.39 0.24 44.33
N LEU A 3 -21.85 0.16 45.55
CA LEU A 3 -20.56 0.76 45.89
C LEU A 3 -19.48 -0.04 45.18
N ILE A 4 -19.04 0.46 44.03
CA ILE A 4 -17.91 -0.05 43.26
C ILE A 4 -16.67 0.09 44.15
N ASN A 5 -16.04 -1.04 44.44
CA ASN A 5 -14.86 -1.16 45.28
C ASN A 5 -13.68 -0.35 44.67
N MET A 6 -13.43 0.85 45.20
CA MET A 6 -12.48 1.84 44.66
C MET A 6 -11.01 1.40 44.73
N LYS A 7 -10.65 0.37 45.51
CA LYS A 7 -9.26 -0.06 45.70
C LYS A 7 -8.67 -0.81 44.49
N ASN A 8 -9.51 -1.42 43.66
CA ASN A 8 -9.08 -2.08 42.41
C ASN A 8 -9.22 -1.18 41.17
N GLN A 9 -9.92 -0.05 41.25
CA GLN A 9 -10.16 0.87 40.12
C GLN A 9 -8.85 1.45 39.57
N ASN A 10 -7.90 1.79 40.45
CA ASN A 10 -6.58 2.30 40.05
C ASN A 10 -5.76 1.27 39.23
N LYS A 11 -5.97 -0.04 39.47
CA LYS A 11 -5.29 -1.10 38.72
C LYS A 11 -5.84 -1.25 37.31
N TYR A 12 -7.17 -1.16 37.16
CA TYR A 12 -7.81 -1.18 35.85
C TYR A 12 -7.48 0.07 35.02
N PHE A 13 -7.41 1.24 35.68
CA PHE A 13 -6.99 2.47 35.02
C PHE A 13 -5.56 2.37 34.46
N PHE A 14 -4.63 1.83 35.26
CA PHE A 14 -3.27 1.57 34.81
C PHE A 14 -3.21 0.59 33.63
N LEU A 15 -4.01 -0.48 33.67
CA LEU A 15 -4.09 -1.45 32.58
C LEU A 15 -4.64 -0.83 31.30
N VAL A 16 -5.70 -0.03 31.39
CA VAL A 16 -6.28 0.69 30.24
C VAL A 16 -5.28 1.68 29.66
N PHE A 17 -4.60 2.45 30.52
CA PHE A 17 -3.56 3.39 30.11
C PHE A 17 -2.41 2.67 29.39
N PHE A 18 -1.96 1.54 29.94
CA PHE A 18 -0.91 0.73 29.33
C PHE A 18 -1.31 0.20 27.95
N VAL A 19 -2.54 -0.29 27.79
CA VAL A 19 -3.04 -0.77 26.48
C VAL A 19 -3.07 0.38 25.47
N ILE A 20 -3.59 1.55 25.85
CA ILE A 20 -3.69 2.72 24.97
C ILE A 20 -2.30 3.14 24.47
N CYS A 21 -1.31 3.29 25.36
CA CYS A 21 0.04 3.69 24.97
C CYS A 21 0.70 2.72 23.97
N ASN A 22 0.51 1.41 24.15
CA ASN A 22 1.09 0.42 23.25
C ASN A 22 0.42 0.38 21.87
N THR A 23 -0.89 0.63 21.80
CA THR A 23 -1.62 0.64 20.52
C THR A 23 -1.24 1.82 19.62
N LEU A 24 -0.88 2.96 20.21
CA LEU A 24 -0.46 4.15 19.45
C LEU A 24 0.90 3.97 18.75
N TYR A 25 1.82 3.20 19.35
CA TYR A 25 3.18 3.00 18.80
C TYR A 25 3.25 1.92 17.69
N CYS A 26 2.18 1.14 17.51
CA CYS A 26 2.14 0.03 16.55
C CYS A 26 1.19 0.31 15.35
N GLN A 27 0.63 1.51 15.25
CA GLN A 27 -0.27 1.83 14.15
C GLN A 27 0.49 1.88 12.82
N THR A 28 0.00 1.11 11.84
CA THR A 28 0.47 1.22 10.45
C THR A 28 -0.35 2.31 9.77
N HIS A 29 0.33 3.31 9.21
CA HIS A 29 -0.28 4.36 8.42
C HIS A 29 -0.21 4.00 6.94
N ARG A 30 -1.35 4.05 6.25
CA ARG A 30 -1.45 3.75 4.82
C ARG A 30 -1.75 5.03 4.06
N PHE A 31 -0.83 5.43 3.19
CA PHE A 31 -0.97 6.55 2.27
C PHE A 31 -1.27 6.01 0.88
N ILE A 32 -2.20 6.64 0.17
CA ILE A 32 -2.58 6.27 -1.20
C ILE A 32 -2.31 7.48 -2.09
N TYR A 33 -1.43 7.30 -3.07
CA TYR A 33 -1.03 8.32 -4.02
C TYR A 33 -1.68 8.05 -5.38
N GLU A 34 -2.29 9.07 -5.96
CA GLU A 34 -2.75 9.04 -7.37
C GLU A 34 -1.60 9.52 -8.27
N LEU A 35 -1.09 8.62 -9.10
CA LEU A 35 -0.14 8.93 -10.15
C LEU A 35 -0.91 9.26 -11.43
N LYS A 36 -0.68 10.44 -12.00
CA LYS A 36 -1.19 10.83 -13.31
C LYS A 36 -0.04 10.90 -14.29
N PHE A 37 -0.11 10.11 -15.35
CA PHE A 37 0.96 10.04 -16.36
C PHE A 37 0.38 10.02 -17.78
N LYS A 38 1.23 10.37 -18.74
CA LYS A 38 0.97 10.19 -20.16
C LYS A 38 1.97 9.18 -20.69
N SER A 39 1.49 8.25 -21.50
CA SER A 39 2.33 7.27 -22.19
C SER A 39 3.19 7.96 -23.25
N ASN A 40 2.57 8.82 -24.05
CA ASN A 40 3.25 9.64 -25.04
C ASN A 40 2.98 11.13 -24.79
N TYR A 41 3.93 11.98 -25.19
CA TYR A 41 3.77 13.44 -25.09
C TYR A 41 2.53 13.93 -25.85
N SER A 42 2.24 13.30 -26.99
CA SER A 42 1.11 13.62 -27.88
C SER A 42 -0.25 13.18 -27.35
N ASP A 43 -0.31 12.39 -26.27
CA ASP A 43 -1.57 11.90 -25.74
C ASP A 43 -2.37 13.04 -25.09
N SER A 44 -3.64 13.14 -25.48
CA SER A 44 -4.58 14.12 -24.91
C SER A 44 -5.14 13.67 -23.56
N LEU A 45 -5.14 12.36 -23.28
CA LEU A 45 -5.70 11.76 -22.08
C LEU A 45 -4.62 11.34 -21.09
N TYR A 46 -4.82 11.68 -19.82
CA TYR A 46 -3.97 11.22 -18.73
C TYR A 46 -4.43 9.83 -18.27
N GLN A 47 -3.49 8.91 -18.15
CA GLN A 47 -3.68 7.66 -17.43
C GLN A 47 -3.50 7.90 -15.93
N LYS A 48 -4.15 7.05 -15.13
CA LYS A 48 -4.10 7.10 -13.68
C LYS A 48 -3.69 5.74 -13.13
N ASP A 49 -2.82 5.75 -12.13
CA ASP A 49 -2.50 4.58 -11.33
C ASP A 49 -2.45 4.98 -9.85
N TYR A 50 -2.59 4.00 -8.95
CA TYR A 50 -2.60 4.23 -7.51
C TYR A 50 -1.48 3.43 -6.84
N ILE A 51 -0.63 4.16 -6.10
CA ILE A 51 0.46 3.59 -5.32
C ILE A 51 0.10 3.70 -3.85
N VAL A 52 0.32 2.63 -3.11
CA VAL A 52 0.05 2.56 -1.68
C VAL A 52 1.38 2.49 -0.95
N THR A 53 1.56 3.37 0.03
CA THR A 53 2.70 3.35 0.93
C THR A 53 2.22 3.10 2.34
N GLU A 54 2.66 1.98 2.90
CA GLU A 54 2.45 1.62 4.30
C GLU A 54 3.69 1.98 5.11
N VAL A 55 3.49 2.76 6.16
CA VAL A 55 4.50 3.17 7.12
C VAL A 55 4.13 2.55 8.46
N ASN A 56 4.98 1.68 8.98
CA ASN A 56 4.90 1.25 10.37
C ASN A 56 6.20 1.59 11.10
N SER A 57 6.26 1.30 12.40
CA SER A 57 7.42 1.61 13.24
C SER A 57 8.70 0.85 12.87
N LYS A 58 8.64 -0.16 11.98
CA LYS A 58 9.76 -1.04 11.62
C LYS A 58 10.16 -0.97 10.15
N ASN A 59 9.22 -0.70 9.26
CA ASN A 59 9.41 -0.71 7.82
C ASN A 59 8.45 0.23 7.11
N VAL A 60 8.90 0.67 5.93
CA VAL A 60 8.09 1.38 4.95
C VAL A 60 7.99 0.46 3.73
N LYS A 61 6.77 0.24 3.23
CA LYS A 61 6.50 -0.61 2.08
C LYS A 61 5.67 0.17 1.07
N SER A 62 6.05 0.12 -0.20
CA SER A 62 5.28 0.71 -1.30
C SER A 62 4.90 -0.37 -2.29
N PHE A 63 3.64 -0.38 -2.73
CA PHE A 63 3.10 -1.39 -3.65
C PHE A 63 1.88 -0.86 -4.42
N SER A 64 1.50 -1.55 -5.49
CA SER A 64 0.31 -1.19 -6.28
C SER A 64 -0.98 -1.36 -5.48
N TYR A 65 -1.96 -0.47 -5.72
CA TYR A 65 -3.28 -0.55 -5.10
C TYR A 65 -4.03 -1.87 -5.37
N GLU A 66 -3.70 -2.62 -6.42
CA GLU A 66 -4.29 -3.95 -6.65
C GLU A 66 -4.05 -4.89 -5.47
N PHE A 67 -2.90 -4.81 -4.80
CA PHE A 67 -2.60 -5.65 -3.64
C PHE A 67 -3.46 -5.30 -2.43
N VAL A 68 -3.87 -4.04 -2.28
CA VAL A 68 -4.85 -3.65 -1.26
C VAL A 68 -6.21 -4.31 -1.51
N LYS A 69 -6.63 -4.45 -2.77
CA LYS A 69 -7.90 -5.11 -3.11
C LYS A 69 -7.88 -6.60 -2.76
N TYR A 70 -6.72 -7.25 -2.82
CA TYR A 70 -6.55 -8.68 -2.55
C TYR A 70 -6.02 -9.00 -1.13
N ASP A 71 -5.77 -7.98 -0.29
CA ASP A 71 -5.15 -8.05 1.05
C ASP A 71 -5.91 -8.95 2.04
N SER A 72 -7.17 -9.30 1.75
CA SER A 72 -7.98 -10.19 2.61
C SER A 72 -7.90 -11.69 2.25
N ILE A 73 -7.33 -12.06 1.09
CA ILE A 73 -7.51 -13.41 0.51
C ILE A 73 -6.31 -14.34 0.74
N ASN A 74 -5.15 -13.86 1.15
CA ASN A 74 -3.92 -14.64 1.01
C ASN A 74 -3.40 -15.27 2.32
N LYS A 75 -4.06 -16.35 2.78
CA LYS A 75 -3.43 -17.36 3.66
C LYS A 75 -2.49 -18.20 2.77
N ASN A 76 -1.19 -17.91 2.77
CA ASN A 76 -0.10 -18.69 2.15
C ASN A 76 0.30 -18.37 0.69
N SER A 77 0.66 -17.13 0.34
CA SER A 77 1.61 -16.95 -0.78
C SER A 77 2.98 -16.54 -0.28
N LYS A 78 3.95 -17.43 -0.51
CA LYS A 78 5.38 -17.18 -0.38
C LYS A 78 5.74 -15.88 -1.10
N SER A 79 6.45 -14.99 -0.39
CA SER A 79 7.23 -13.86 -0.94
C SER A 79 6.62 -13.20 -2.18
N LEU A 80 5.63 -12.33 -1.99
CA LEU A 80 5.26 -11.38 -3.04
C LEU A 80 6.31 -10.28 -3.05
N TYR A 81 7.35 -10.54 -3.83
CA TYR A 81 8.28 -9.55 -4.34
C TYR A 81 7.50 -8.35 -4.84
N PHE A 82 8.02 -7.17 -4.48
CA PHE A 82 7.68 -5.86 -5.00
C PHE A 82 6.77 -5.93 -6.21
N ALA A 83 5.49 -5.71 -5.95
CA ALA A 83 4.50 -5.44 -6.95
C ALA A 83 4.96 -4.24 -7.77
N THR A 84 5.62 -4.50 -8.90
CA THR A 84 5.82 -3.49 -9.92
C THR A 84 4.46 -2.89 -10.21
N PRO A 85 4.28 -1.58 -10.02
CA PRO A 85 3.00 -0.96 -10.29
C PRO A 85 2.65 -1.15 -11.77
N ALA A 86 1.35 -1.29 -12.06
CA ALA A 86 0.89 -1.60 -13.41
C ALA A 86 1.37 -0.57 -14.44
N PHE A 87 1.64 0.68 -14.04
CA PHE A 87 2.26 1.68 -14.91
C PHE A 87 3.67 1.29 -15.38
N GLU A 88 4.48 0.61 -14.56
CA GLU A 88 5.86 0.24 -14.92
C GLU A 88 5.87 -0.84 -16.00
N GLU A 89 4.99 -1.84 -15.88
CA GLU A 89 4.77 -2.83 -16.93
C GLU A 89 4.21 -2.22 -18.21
N ARG A 90 3.33 -1.21 -18.11
CA ARG A 90 2.82 -0.45 -19.28
C ARG A 90 3.94 0.32 -19.96
N PHE A 91 4.80 1.00 -19.20
CA PHE A 91 5.96 1.71 -19.73
C PHE A 91 6.92 0.77 -20.46
N ILE A 92 7.25 -0.37 -19.85
CA ILE A 92 8.14 -1.38 -20.47
C ILE A 92 7.51 -1.96 -21.74
N ARG A 93 6.20 -2.23 -21.74
CA ARG A 93 5.49 -2.73 -22.93
C ARG A 93 5.50 -1.71 -24.06
N GLU A 94 5.21 -0.43 -23.78
CA GLU A 94 5.20 0.62 -24.79
C GLU A 94 6.61 0.87 -25.36
N ILE A 95 7.64 0.99 -24.52
CA ILE A 95 9.03 1.16 -24.98
C ILE A 95 9.50 -0.08 -25.76
N GLY A 96 9.14 -1.28 -25.30
CA GLY A 96 9.47 -2.55 -25.96
C GLY A 96 8.80 -2.73 -27.33
N THR A 97 7.58 -2.20 -27.53
CA THR A 97 6.93 -2.19 -28.84
C THR A 97 7.54 -1.20 -29.83
N VAL A 98 8.19 -0.13 -29.34
CA VAL A 98 8.87 0.86 -30.18
C VAL A 98 10.29 0.39 -30.57
N SER A 99 10.87 -0.56 -29.84
CA SER A 99 12.25 -1.05 -30.05
C SER A 99 12.38 -2.38 -30.80
N SER A 100 11.29 -2.96 -31.31
CA SER A 100 11.34 -4.12 -32.23
C SER A 100 11.24 -3.66 -33.69
N PRO A 101 12.34 -3.61 -34.46
CA PRO A 101 12.29 -3.33 -35.88
C PRO A 101 11.94 -4.62 -36.62
N GLU A 102 10.65 -4.94 -36.75
CA GLU A 102 10.22 -5.98 -37.69
C GLU A 102 9.72 -5.35 -39.01
N ASN A 103 10.59 -5.46 -40.01
CA ASN A 103 10.34 -5.63 -41.44
C ASN A 103 9.61 -4.52 -42.22
N SER A 104 10.40 -3.54 -42.69
CA SER A 104 10.16 -2.88 -43.98
C SER A 104 11.05 -3.50 -45.06
N THR A 105 10.59 -4.58 -45.68
CA THR A 105 10.99 -5.02 -47.02
C THR A 105 9.74 -5.25 -47.85
N VAL A 106 9.37 -4.24 -48.63
CA VAL A 106 8.85 -4.36 -50.00
C VAL A 106 9.42 -3.20 -50.80
#